data_AF-F3AX80-F1
#
_entry.id   AF-F3AX80-F1
#
_cell.length_a   1.000
_cell.length_b   1.000
_cell.length_c   1.000
_cell.angle_alpha   90.00
_cell.angle_beta   90.00
_cell.angle_gamma   90.00
#
_symmetry.space_group_name_H-M   'P 1'
#
loop_
_entity.id
_entity.type
_entity.pdbx_description
1 polymer ?
#
loop_
_entity_poly.entity_id
_entity_poly.type
_entity_poly.pdbx_seq_one_letter_code
_entity_poly.pdbx_strand_id
1 'polypeptide(L)'
;MSNEEYMIFYGEKDIDYTKSNNYAFLNWDFDNSRGGKNNVYQSVEDNFVMGNAYMGNAVLGLFSILYSGNYCSVADTFIFPILFDIWHGVELWLKSSVDAIYYFQGIDNKKKKNHKIHEYLEILEGELKKLSLNQTINVALPEVIKLIQELQRVKANFDFARYTFNRQGNYQFYNAPIGKAEQWQNKEKNNDGQTDVSWISKMPIVPNTCVDLQELFVIVLGIVGNFRPFVEYLMLIIDEGGKLTDTAYNNFFEKHKKVQEDIMERDNNKEDLDIKEIMKIIHSYIL
;
A
#
# COMPACT_ATOMS: atom_id res chain seq x y z
N MET A 1 -3.36 -27.91 -38.07
CA MET A 1 -3.74 -27.14 -36.87
C MET A 1 -4.50 -25.93 -37.37
N SER A 2 -5.79 -25.82 -37.06
CA SER A 2 -6.52 -24.59 -37.33
C SER A 2 -5.85 -23.46 -36.57
N ASN A 3 -5.53 -22.36 -37.26
CA ASN A 3 -5.24 -21.10 -36.60
C ASN A 3 -6.55 -20.63 -35.95
N GLU A 4 -6.86 -21.14 -34.77
CA GLU A 4 -7.78 -20.42 -33.89
C GLU A 4 -7.07 -19.11 -33.53
N GLU A 5 -7.63 -17.99 -33.99
CA GLU A 5 -7.17 -16.68 -33.57
C GLU A 5 -7.38 -16.58 -32.05
N TYR A 6 -6.29 -16.66 -31.28
CA TYR A 6 -6.32 -16.38 -29.85
C TYR A 6 -6.56 -14.88 -29.65
N MET A 7 -7.82 -14.50 -29.46
CA MET A 7 -8.19 -13.14 -29.07
C MET A 7 -8.17 -13.00 -27.54
N ILE A 8 -7.37 -12.07 -27.04
CA ILE A 8 -7.31 -11.71 -25.61
C ILE A 8 -7.98 -10.36 -25.30
N PHE A 9 -8.30 -9.57 -26.31
CA PHE A 9 -9.05 -8.32 -26.17
C PHE A 9 -10.40 -8.45 -26.88
N TYR A 10 -11.48 -8.19 -26.14
CA TYR A 10 -12.85 -8.32 -26.61
C TYR A 10 -13.46 -6.91 -26.68
N GLY A 11 -14.07 -6.57 -27.82
CA GLY A 11 -14.95 -5.40 -27.91
C GLY A 11 -16.36 -5.76 -27.46
N GLU A 12 -17.23 -4.76 -27.28
CA GLU A 12 -18.62 -4.92 -26.82
C GLU A 12 -19.38 -6.05 -27.54
N LYS A 13 -19.21 -6.12 -28.87
CA LYS A 13 -19.87 -7.12 -29.73
C LYS A 13 -19.34 -8.55 -29.54
N ASP A 14 -18.16 -8.70 -28.95
CA ASP A 14 -17.45 -9.97 -28.77
C ASP A 14 -17.72 -10.56 -27.37
N ILE A 15 -18.32 -9.79 -26.45
CA ILE A 15 -18.57 -10.18 -25.06
C ILE A 15 -19.83 -11.06 -24.97
N ASP A 16 -19.65 -12.27 -24.43
CA ASP A 16 -20.76 -13.11 -24.00
C ASP A 16 -21.16 -12.78 -22.56
N TYR A 17 -22.14 -11.89 -22.41
CA TYR A 17 -22.65 -11.48 -21.09
C TYR A 17 -23.26 -12.62 -20.27
N THR A 18 -23.56 -13.79 -20.87
CA THR A 18 -23.98 -14.97 -20.12
C THR A 18 -22.82 -15.68 -19.42
N LYS A 19 -21.58 -15.35 -19.81
CA LYS A 19 -20.32 -15.84 -19.22
C LYS A 19 -19.48 -14.69 -18.66
N SER A 20 -20.12 -13.70 -18.06
CA SER A 20 -19.48 -12.49 -17.52
C SER A 20 -18.26 -12.77 -16.62
N ASN A 21 -18.27 -13.86 -15.85
CA ASN A 21 -17.16 -14.29 -14.99
C ASN A 21 -15.84 -14.58 -15.73
N ASN A 22 -15.86 -14.72 -17.06
CA ASN A 22 -14.66 -14.97 -17.87
C ASN A 22 -13.97 -13.67 -18.32
N TYR A 23 -14.61 -12.52 -18.11
CA TYR A 23 -14.15 -11.23 -18.62
C TYR A 23 -13.79 -10.31 -17.46
N ALA A 24 -12.70 -9.57 -17.61
CA ALA A 24 -12.40 -8.39 -16.81
C ALA A 24 -12.40 -7.19 -17.76
N PHE A 25 -13.10 -6.13 -17.38
CA PHE A 25 -13.13 -4.94 -18.22
C PHE A 25 -11.88 -4.08 -17.95
N LEU A 26 -11.31 -3.53 -19.04
CA LEU A 26 -10.18 -2.60 -18.98
C LEU A 26 -10.63 -1.15 -18.73
N ASN A 27 -11.77 -0.97 -18.04
CA ASN A 27 -12.09 0.22 -17.29
C ASN A 27 -11.93 -0.16 -15.82
N TRP A 28 -10.83 0.24 -15.19
CA TRP A 28 -10.81 0.25 -13.74
C TRP A 28 -12.03 1.06 -13.25
N ASP A 29 -12.56 0.74 -12.07
CA ASP A 29 -13.69 1.44 -11.41
C ASP A 29 -13.41 2.93 -11.11
N PHE A 30 -12.36 3.50 -11.71
CA PHE A 30 -12.02 4.91 -11.67
C PHE A 30 -13.08 5.73 -12.38
N ASP A 31 -13.51 5.38 -13.60
CA ASP A 31 -14.41 6.24 -14.35
C ASP A 31 -15.87 6.09 -13.88
N ASN A 32 -16.16 6.65 -12.71
CA ASN A 32 -17.49 6.87 -12.14
C ASN A 32 -18.37 7.80 -13.01
N SER A 33 -17.91 8.16 -14.22
CA SER A 33 -18.55 9.05 -15.19
C SER A 33 -18.70 10.51 -14.73
N ARG A 34 -18.00 10.93 -13.67
CA ARG A 34 -18.03 12.30 -13.11
C ARG A 34 -16.93 13.21 -13.66
N GLY A 35 -16.18 12.76 -14.66
CA GLY A 35 -15.37 13.61 -15.55
C GLY A 35 -13.86 13.53 -15.33
N GLY A 36 -13.09 14.39 -16.02
CA GLY A 36 -11.63 14.32 -16.07
C GLY A 36 -10.89 14.97 -14.89
N LYS A 37 -9.54 15.00 -15.00
CA LYS A 37 -8.52 15.47 -14.03
C LYS A 37 -8.79 16.70 -13.15
N ASN A 38 -9.79 17.52 -13.46
CA ASN A 38 -10.14 18.73 -12.70
C ASN A 38 -11.23 18.48 -11.64
N ASN A 39 -11.85 17.29 -11.61
CA ASN A 39 -12.77 16.91 -10.56
C ASN A 39 -12.00 16.31 -9.37
N VAL A 40 -12.08 16.96 -8.22
CA VAL A 40 -11.38 16.50 -7.00
C VAL A 40 -11.94 15.16 -6.53
N TYR A 41 -13.26 14.95 -6.61
CA TYR A 41 -13.87 13.67 -6.26
C TYR A 41 -13.28 12.52 -7.10
N GLN A 42 -13.20 12.74 -8.42
CA GLN A 42 -12.56 11.80 -9.33
C GLN A 42 -11.13 11.47 -8.91
N SER A 43 -10.32 12.48 -8.58
CA SER A 43 -8.92 12.27 -8.18
C SER A 43 -8.81 11.48 -6.86
N VAL A 44 -9.71 11.72 -5.90
CA VAL A 44 -9.70 10.99 -4.63
C VAL A 44 -10.07 9.52 -4.86
N GLU A 45 -11.08 9.26 -5.68
CA GLU A 45 -11.55 7.91 -6.04
C GLU A 45 -10.51 7.13 -6.83
N ASP A 46 -9.96 7.72 -7.89
CA ASP A 46 -8.90 7.12 -8.72
C ASP A 46 -7.74 6.64 -7.85
N ASN A 47 -7.29 7.51 -6.93
CA ASN A 47 -6.22 7.17 -6.01
C ASN A 47 -6.63 6.05 -5.04
N PHE A 48 -7.85 6.09 -4.50
CA PHE A 48 -8.32 5.05 -3.58
C PHE A 48 -8.39 3.67 -4.25
N VAL A 49 -9.05 3.58 -5.40
CA VAL A 49 -9.25 2.32 -6.13
C VAL A 49 -7.92 1.82 -6.71
N MET A 50 -7.03 2.69 -7.24
CA MET A 50 -5.68 2.28 -7.65
C MET A 50 -4.90 1.74 -6.45
N GLY A 51 -5.00 2.41 -5.30
CA GLY A 51 -4.36 2.01 -4.06
C GLY A 51 -4.81 0.62 -3.62
N ASN A 52 -6.12 0.32 -3.74
CA ASN A 52 -6.67 -1.00 -3.46
C ASN A 52 -6.02 -2.07 -4.35
N ALA A 53 -5.89 -1.82 -5.66
CA ALA A 53 -5.28 -2.80 -6.57
C ALA A 53 -3.81 -3.10 -6.23
N TYR A 54 -3.01 -2.07 -5.95
CA TYR A 54 -1.62 -2.25 -5.53
C TYR A 54 -1.52 -2.99 -4.18
N MET A 55 -2.29 -2.58 -3.17
CA MET A 55 -2.29 -3.27 -1.88
C MET A 55 -2.82 -4.71 -1.99
N GLY A 56 -3.77 -4.96 -2.90
CA GLY A 56 -4.24 -6.28 -3.30
C GLY A 56 -3.12 -7.20 -3.74
N ASN A 57 -2.35 -6.75 -4.74
CA ASN A 57 -1.21 -7.51 -5.24
C ASN A 57 -0.16 -7.76 -4.15
N ALA A 58 0.13 -6.77 -3.31
CA ALA A 58 1.07 -6.90 -2.21
C ALA A 58 0.63 -7.96 -1.18
N VAL A 59 -0.62 -7.90 -0.73
CA VAL A 59 -1.19 -8.85 0.24
C VAL A 59 -1.20 -10.26 -0.34
N LEU A 60 -1.67 -10.43 -1.57
CA LEU A 60 -1.71 -11.71 -2.27
C LEU A 60 -0.32 -12.31 -2.47
N GLY A 61 0.65 -11.49 -2.87
CA GLY A 61 2.03 -11.88 -3.06
C GLY A 61 2.68 -12.35 -1.76
N LEU A 62 2.56 -11.56 -0.69
CA LEU A 62 3.09 -11.93 0.62
C LEU A 62 2.43 -13.18 1.18
N PHE A 63 1.10 -13.26 1.11
CA PHE A 63 0.37 -14.44 1.55
C PHE A 63 0.83 -15.69 0.80
N SER A 64 0.95 -15.63 -0.52
CA SER A 64 1.38 -16.77 -1.34
C SER A 64 2.78 -17.27 -0.96
N ILE A 65 3.71 -16.35 -0.69
CA ILE A 65 5.07 -16.69 -0.26
C ILE A 65 5.04 -17.34 1.14
N LEU A 66 4.32 -16.74 2.08
CA LEU A 66 4.25 -17.24 3.47
C LEU A 66 3.56 -18.60 3.54
N TYR A 67 2.43 -18.75 2.84
CA TYR A 67 1.65 -19.99 2.79
C TYR A 67 2.45 -21.15 2.18
N SER A 68 3.21 -20.88 1.11
CA SER A 68 4.09 -21.89 0.49
C SER A 68 5.38 -22.15 1.27
N GLY A 69 5.61 -21.48 2.40
CA GLY A 69 6.84 -21.60 3.18
C GLY A 69 8.08 -21.10 2.44
N ASN A 70 7.91 -20.13 1.52
CA ASN A 70 8.96 -19.63 0.64
C ASN A 70 9.69 -20.75 -0.13
N TYR A 71 8.92 -21.74 -0.63
CA TYR A 71 9.44 -22.87 -1.39
C TYR A 71 10.29 -22.40 -2.58
N CYS A 72 11.46 -23.00 -2.83
CA CYS A 72 12.38 -22.56 -3.90
C CYS A 72 12.80 -21.08 -3.82
N SER A 73 12.75 -20.44 -2.65
CA SER A 73 13.15 -19.04 -2.45
C SER A 73 12.39 -18.05 -3.35
N VAL A 74 11.10 -18.29 -3.63
CA VAL A 74 10.30 -17.39 -4.49
C VAL A 74 10.28 -15.94 -3.98
N ALA A 75 10.46 -15.72 -2.68
CA ALA A 75 10.56 -14.40 -2.09
C ALA A 75 11.62 -13.54 -2.76
N ASP A 76 12.77 -14.11 -3.14
CA ASP A 76 13.88 -13.36 -3.75
C ASP A 76 13.50 -12.80 -5.14
N THR A 77 12.50 -13.41 -5.79
CA THR A 77 11.95 -12.93 -7.07
C THR A 77 10.84 -11.89 -6.87
N PHE A 78 9.99 -12.08 -5.86
CA PHE A 78 8.76 -11.29 -5.71
C PHE A 78 8.86 -10.14 -4.71
N ILE A 79 9.89 -10.09 -3.84
CA ILE A 79 9.98 -9.07 -2.80
C ILE A 79 10.05 -7.65 -3.38
N PHE A 80 10.73 -7.45 -4.51
CA PHE A 80 10.79 -6.14 -5.16
C PHE A 80 9.44 -5.69 -5.72
N PRO A 81 8.74 -6.49 -6.55
CA PRO A 81 7.36 -6.19 -6.95
C PRO A 81 6.41 -5.93 -5.78
N ILE A 82 6.48 -6.75 -4.72
CA ILE A 82 5.66 -6.57 -3.52
C ILE A 82 5.94 -5.22 -2.84
N LEU A 83 7.21 -4.87 -2.64
CA LEU A 83 7.57 -3.58 -2.02
C LEU A 83 7.20 -2.39 -2.90
N PHE A 84 7.27 -2.55 -4.22
CA PHE A 84 6.79 -1.55 -5.18
C PHE A 84 5.28 -1.32 -5.03
N ASP A 85 4.51 -2.40 -4.96
CA ASP A 85 3.07 -2.38 -4.78
C ASP A 85 2.69 -1.76 -3.42
N ILE A 86 3.38 -2.14 -2.34
CA ILE A 86 3.16 -1.54 -1.00
C ILE A 86 3.43 -0.04 -1.02
N TRP A 87 4.56 0.40 -1.59
CA TRP A 87 4.90 1.82 -1.67
C TRP A 87 3.82 2.60 -2.40
N HIS A 88 3.40 2.12 -3.57
CA HIS A 88 2.39 2.80 -4.37
C HIS A 88 1.00 2.77 -3.76
N GLY A 89 0.59 1.62 -3.21
CA GLY A 89 -0.67 1.48 -2.50
C GLY A 89 -0.81 2.52 -1.39
N VAL A 90 0.20 2.59 -0.52
CA VAL A 90 0.25 3.58 0.57
C VAL A 90 0.33 5.01 0.05
N GLU A 91 1.15 5.28 -0.97
CA GLU A 91 1.24 6.59 -1.61
C GLU A 91 -0.12 7.09 -2.11
N LEU A 92 -0.87 6.22 -2.78
CA LEU A 92 -2.15 6.55 -3.37
C LEU A 92 -3.23 6.75 -2.31
N TRP A 93 -3.31 5.90 -1.28
CA TRP A 93 -4.22 6.11 -0.16
C TRP A 93 -3.91 7.38 0.63
N LEU A 94 -2.63 7.73 0.80
CA LEU A 94 -2.22 9.01 1.39
C LEU A 94 -2.63 10.21 0.50
N LYS A 95 -2.45 10.12 -0.81
CA LYS A 95 -2.89 11.16 -1.76
C LYS A 95 -4.39 11.36 -1.72
N SER A 96 -5.15 10.26 -1.80
CA SER A 96 -6.60 10.25 -1.68
C SER A 96 -7.03 10.94 -0.37
N SER A 97 -6.43 10.55 0.75
CA SER A 97 -6.74 11.16 2.05
C SER A 97 -6.46 12.67 2.09
N VAL A 98 -5.28 13.11 1.64
CA VAL A 98 -4.91 14.53 1.64
C VAL A 98 -5.83 15.34 0.71
N ASP A 99 -6.10 14.82 -0.48
CA ASP A 99 -6.99 15.46 -1.45
C ASP A 99 -8.42 15.60 -0.89
N ALA A 100 -8.93 14.56 -0.23
CA ALA A 100 -10.24 14.58 0.44
C ALA A 100 -10.31 15.59 1.59
N ILE A 101 -9.29 15.62 2.46
CA ILE A 101 -9.24 16.57 3.58
C ILE A 101 -9.19 18.02 3.06
N TYR A 102 -8.39 18.30 2.05
CA TYR A 102 -8.34 19.63 1.43
C TYR A 102 -9.66 20.01 0.76
N TYR A 103 -10.34 19.05 0.13
CA TYR A 103 -11.69 19.27 -0.39
C TYR A 103 -12.66 19.70 0.74
N PHE A 104 -12.69 18.99 1.87
CA PHE A 104 -13.55 19.35 3.00
C PHE A 104 -13.22 20.71 3.62
N GLN A 105 -11.96 21.12 3.59
CA GLN A 105 -11.51 22.42 4.11
C GLN A 105 -11.65 23.56 3.09
N GLY A 106 -12.05 23.29 1.84
CA GLY A 106 -12.13 24.30 0.77
C GLY A 106 -10.76 24.84 0.33
N ILE A 107 -9.69 24.05 0.48
CA ILE A 107 -8.32 24.44 0.11
C ILE A 107 -8.09 24.08 -1.36
N ASP A 108 -7.76 25.08 -2.19
CA ASP A 108 -7.43 24.87 -3.60
C ASP A 108 -6.09 24.14 -3.74
N ASN A 109 -6.14 22.85 -4.11
CA ASN A 109 -4.99 21.96 -4.12
C ASN A 109 -4.18 22.11 -5.41
N LYS A 110 -3.40 23.20 -5.51
CA LYS A 110 -2.38 23.38 -6.57
C LYS A 110 -1.05 22.69 -6.25
N LYS A 111 -1.00 21.67 -5.37
CA LYS A 111 0.28 21.08 -4.96
C LYS A 111 0.96 20.31 -6.10
N LYS A 112 2.29 20.44 -6.15
CA LYS A 112 3.18 19.59 -6.95
C LYS A 112 3.01 18.14 -6.50
N LYS A 113 2.42 17.31 -7.37
CA LYS A 113 2.43 15.85 -7.23
C LYS A 113 3.89 15.38 -7.15
N ASN A 114 4.30 14.84 -6.02
CA ASN A 114 5.57 14.13 -5.90
C ASN A 114 5.31 12.69 -5.39
N HIS A 115 6.35 11.87 -5.28
CA HIS A 115 6.25 10.45 -4.86
C HIS A 115 6.75 10.22 -3.42
N LYS A 116 6.80 11.28 -2.60
CA LYS A 116 7.38 11.21 -1.26
C LYS A 116 6.29 10.93 -0.23
N ILE A 117 6.11 9.65 0.08
CA ILE A 117 5.10 9.17 1.03
C ILE A 117 5.19 9.83 2.42
N HIS A 118 6.39 10.14 2.91
CA HIS A 118 6.56 10.83 4.19
C HIS A 118 6.00 12.25 4.19
N GLU A 119 6.14 13.01 3.10
CA GLU A 119 5.59 14.36 3.01
C GLU A 119 4.05 14.30 3.05
N TYR A 120 3.43 13.32 2.38
CA TYR A 120 1.99 13.13 2.45
C TYR A 120 1.51 12.70 3.84
N LEU A 121 2.23 11.81 4.52
CA LEU A 121 1.91 11.42 5.89
C LEU A 121 1.97 12.62 6.84
N GLU A 122 3.03 13.42 6.80
CA GLU A 122 3.19 14.61 7.63
C GLU A 122 2.07 15.64 7.39
N ILE A 123 1.69 15.84 6.13
CA ILE A 123 0.56 16.70 5.76
C ILE A 123 -0.74 16.15 6.36
N LEU A 124 -1.05 14.87 6.11
CA LEU A 124 -2.28 14.25 6.57
C LEU A 124 -2.39 14.34 8.10
N GLU A 125 -1.37 13.90 8.83
CA GLU A 125 -1.34 13.95 10.29
C GLU A 125 -1.52 15.40 10.80
N GLY A 126 -0.85 16.36 10.17
CA GLY A 126 -0.99 17.78 10.50
C GLY A 126 -2.41 18.32 10.30
N GLU A 127 -3.08 17.97 9.21
CA GLU A 127 -4.46 18.40 8.96
C GLU A 127 -5.46 17.71 9.88
N LEU A 128 -5.29 16.41 10.14
CA LEU A 128 -6.16 15.68 11.08
C LEU A 128 -6.05 16.25 12.51
N LYS A 129 -4.84 16.66 12.94
CA LYS A 129 -4.64 17.36 14.22
C LYS A 129 -5.39 18.69 14.29
N LYS A 130 -5.35 19.50 13.22
CA LYS A 130 -6.12 20.77 13.14
C LYS A 130 -7.63 20.54 13.21
N LEU A 131 -8.10 19.43 12.66
CA LEU A 131 -9.50 19.01 12.69
C LEU A 131 -9.90 18.32 14.02
N SER A 132 -8.97 18.23 14.98
CA SER A 132 -9.19 17.55 16.27
C SER A 132 -9.55 16.06 16.15
N LEU A 133 -9.05 15.38 15.10
CA LEU A 133 -9.29 13.95 14.81
C LEU A 133 -8.25 13.04 15.47
N ASN A 134 -8.00 13.25 16.77
CA ASN A 134 -6.91 12.56 17.47
C ASN A 134 -7.17 11.06 17.62
N GLN A 135 -8.42 10.65 17.80
CA GLN A 135 -8.75 9.23 17.89
C GLN A 135 -8.58 8.56 16.52
N THR A 136 -9.02 9.22 15.45
CA THR A 136 -8.82 8.75 14.07
C THR A 136 -7.33 8.55 13.77
N ILE A 137 -6.46 9.50 14.16
CA ILE A 137 -5.00 9.36 14.00
C ILE A 137 -4.49 8.11 14.72
N ASN A 138 -4.89 7.93 15.99
CA ASN A 138 -4.41 6.83 16.83
C ASN A 138 -4.88 5.44 16.35
N VAL A 139 -5.98 5.39 15.59
CA VAL A 139 -6.50 4.14 15.01
C VAL A 139 -5.94 3.92 13.61
N ALA A 140 -6.02 4.90 12.72
CA ALA A 140 -5.80 4.70 11.28
C ALA A 140 -4.34 4.79 10.84
N LEU A 141 -3.50 5.58 11.52
CA LEU A 141 -2.13 5.86 11.07
C LEU A 141 -0.99 5.00 11.67
N PRO A 142 -1.12 4.24 12.78
CA PRO A 142 0.02 3.58 13.42
C PRO A 142 0.89 2.72 12.47
N GLU A 143 0.28 1.83 11.68
CA GLU A 143 1.05 0.94 10.80
C GLU A 143 1.63 1.66 9.58
N VAL A 144 0.94 2.70 9.08
CA VAL A 144 1.48 3.57 8.03
C VAL A 144 2.72 4.31 8.53
N ILE A 145 2.67 4.83 9.76
CA ILE A 145 3.80 5.48 10.42
C ILE A 145 4.96 4.49 10.59
N LYS A 146 4.69 3.28 11.11
CA LYS A 146 5.72 2.23 11.29
C LYS A 146 6.42 1.91 9.97
N LEU A 147 5.66 1.68 8.89
CA LEU A 147 6.22 1.38 7.57
C LEU A 147 7.07 2.54 7.03
N ILE A 148 6.55 3.76 7.06
CA ILE A 148 7.25 4.94 6.51
C ILE A 148 8.52 5.24 7.30
N GLN A 149 8.49 5.09 8.62
CA GLN A 149 9.67 5.24 9.47
C GLN A 149 10.75 4.21 9.13
N GLU A 150 10.38 2.96 8.89
CA GLU A 150 11.35 1.93 8.48
C GLU A 150 11.97 2.24 7.10
N LEU A 151 11.16 2.68 6.14
CA LEU A 151 11.64 3.11 4.82
C LEU A 151 12.59 4.32 4.93
N GLN A 152 12.27 5.29 5.80
CA GLN A 152 13.14 6.43 6.07
C GLN A 152 14.43 6.01 6.78
N ARG A 153 14.35 5.09 7.76
CA ARG A 153 15.50 4.55 8.51
C ARG A 153 16.52 3.93 7.56
N VAL A 154 16.05 3.19 6.56
CA VAL A 154 16.91 2.59 5.54
C VAL A 154 17.24 3.53 4.38
N LYS A 155 16.75 4.77 4.35
CA LYS A 155 16.95 5.74 3.25
C LYS A 155 16.39 5.22 1.90
N ALA A 156 15.30 4.47 1.95
CA ALA A 156 14.59 4.05 0.75
C ALA A 156 14.07 5.26 -0.03
N ASN A 157 14.23 5.24 -1.35
CA ASN A 157 13.60 6.18 -2.27
C ASN A 157 12.60 5.44 -3.15
N PHE A 158 11.59 6.13 -3.66
CA PHE A 158 10.53 5.52 -4.48
C PHE A 158 11.02 4.53 -5.56
N ASP A 159 12.15 4.83 -6.20
CA ASP A 159 12.69 4.02 -7.29
C ASP A 159 13.42 2.73 -6.83
N PHE A 160 13.62 2.54 -5.51
CA PHE A 160 14.40 1.42 -4.96
C PHE A 160 13.84 0.06 -5.35
N ALA A 161 12.51 -0.05 -5.46
CA ALA A 161 11.85 -1.30 -5.77
C ALA A 161 11.91 -1.66 -7.27
N ARG A 162 12.39 -0.74 -8.11
CA ARG A 162 12.47 -0.89 -9.58
C ARG A 162 13.89 -0.96 -10.10
N TYR A 163 14.80 -0.21 -9.47
CA TYR A 163 16.15 -0.03 -9.98
C TYR A 163 17.17 -0.17 -8.88
N THR A 164 18.21 -0.95 -9.16
CA THR A 164 19.41 -1.13 -8.34
C THR A 164 20.18 0.17 -8.08
N PHE A 165 19.99 1.20 -8.92
CA PHE A 165 20.57 2.52 -8.76
C PHE A 165 19.50 3.58 -8.99
N ASN A 166 19.65 4.74 -8.36
CA ASN A 166 18.78 5.87 -8.67
C ASN A 166 19.12 6.49 -10.04
N ARG A 167 18.33 7.47 -10.49
CA ARG A 167 18.53 8.14 -11.78
C ARG A 167 19.89 8.84 -11.93
N GLN A 168 20.54 9.16 -10.82
CA GLN A 168 21.86 9.78 -10.77
C GLN A 168 23.00 8.75 -10.75
N GLY A 169 22.68 7.45 -10.75
CA GLY A 169 23.65 6.37 -10.67
C GLY A 169 24.14 6.08 -9.25
N ASN A 170 23.52 6.67 -8.22
CA ASN A 170 23.87 6.37 -6.83
C ASN A 170 23.24 5.04 -6.39
N TYR A 171 23.90 4.36 -5.46
CA TYR A 171 23.41 3.11 -4.86
C TYR A 171 22.04 3.30 -4.21
N GLN A 172 21.24 2.24 -4.21
CA GLN A 172 20.14 2.10 -3.26
C GLN A 172 20.68 1.59 -1.92
N PHE A 173 19.86 1.67 -0.88
CA PHE A 173 20.29 1.28 0.47
C PHE A 173 20.69 -0.19 0.60
N TYR A 174 20.06 -1.08 -0.18
CA TYR A 174 20.27 -2.52 -0.10
C TYR A 174 21.49 -3.01 -0.91
N ASN A 175 22.08 -2.16 -1.75
CA ASN A 175 23.24 -2.49 -2.55
C ASN A 175 24.40 -1.49 -2.38
N ALA A 176 24.31 -0.59 -1.39
CA ALA A 176 25.35 0.38 -1.08
C ALA A 176 26.53 -0.30 -0.36
N PRO A 177 27.77 -0.22 -0.89
CA PRO A 177 28.96 -0.68 -0.18
C PRO A 177 29.16 0.02 1.16
N ILE A 178 29.82 -0.65 2.09
CA ILE A 178 30.18 -0.09 3.41
C ILE A 178 30.93 1.25 3.24
N GLY A 179 30.54 2.24 4.03
CA GLY A 179 31.10 3.60 3.99
C GLY A 179 30.51 4.54 2.94
N LYS A 180 29.60 4.07 2.07
CA LYS A 180 28.82 4.95 1.17
C LYS A 180 27.72 5.69 1.93
N ALA A 181 27.37 6.89 1.46
CA ALA A 181 26.37 7.74 2.11
C ALA A 181 24.98 7.10 2.15
N GLU A 182 24.66 6.31 1.13
CA GLU A 182 23.41 5.59 0.95
C GLU A 182 23.31 4.35 1.84
N GLN A 183 24.44 3.85 2.36
CA GLN A 183 24.42 2.71 3.24
C GLN A 183 23.76 3.08 4.59
N TRP A 184 22.72 2.33 4.95
CA TRP A 184 21.92 2.49 6.15
C TRP A 184 22.56 1.85 7.39
N GLN A 185 23.35 0.77 7.21
CA GLN A 185 23.98 0.03 8.32
C GLN A 185 25.27 0.68 8.85
N ASN A 186 25.64 1.87 8.37
CA ASN A 186 26.88 2.57 8.77
C ASN A 186 26.92 3.03 10.26
N LYS A 187 25.93 2.67 11.09
CA LYS A 187 25.68 3.28 12.41
C LYS A 187 25.69 2.32 13.61
N GLU A 188 26.28 1.13 13.51
CA GLU A 188 26.69 0.43 14.74
C GLU A 188 27.99 1.05 15.26
N LYS A 189 27.86 2.16 16.02
CA LYS A 189 28.94 2.62 16.90
C LYS A 189 28.87 1.78 18.16
N ASN A 190 29.94 1.07 18.49
CA ASN A 190 30.08 0.48 19.82
C ASN A 190 30.09 1.58 20.90
N ASN A 191 29.69 1.24 22.13
CA ASN A 191 29.51 2.16 23.26
C ASN A 191 30.73 3.05 23.58
N ASP A 192 31.92 2.73 23.06
CA ASP A 192 33.16 3.48 23.26
C ASP A 192 33.47 4.48 22.13
N GLY A 193 32.54 4.70 21.19
CA GLY A 193 32.74 5.64 20.08
C GLY A 193 33.76 5.19 19.03
N GLN A 194 34.43 4.06 19.24
CA GLN A 194 35.22 3.37 18.23
C GLN A 194 34.30 2.51 17.35
N THR A 195 34.30 2.84 16.07
CA THR A 195 33.83 1.95 15.01
C THR A 195 34.87 0.83 14.94
N ASP A 196 34.54 -0.40 15.37
CA ASP A 196 35.45 -1.54 15.17
C ASP A 196 35.41 -1.93 13.68
N VAL A 197 36.29 -1.29 12.90
CA VAL A 197 36.41 -1.49 11.45
C VAL A 197 37.68 -2.28 11.09
N SER A 198 38.30 -2.96 12.06
CA SER A 198 39.65 -3.51 11.90
C SER A 198 39.75 -4.61 10.84
N TRP A 199 38.67 -5.36 10.56
CA TRP A 199 38.64 -6.40 9.52
C TRP A 199 37.83 -6.05 8.26
N ILE A 200 37.07 -4.94 8.25
CA ILE A 200 36.16 -4.55 7.14
C ILE A 200 36.71 -3.39 6.30
N SER A 201 37.64 -2.59 6.82
CA SER A 201 38.03 -1.28 6.27
C SER A 201 38.73 -1.25 4.89
N LYS A 202 38.78 -2.37 4.15
CA LYS A 202 39.47 -2.44 2.84
C LYS A 202 38.71 -3.16 1.72
N MET A 203 37.52 -3.72 1.95
CA MET A 203 36.73 -4.36 0.89
C MET A 203 35.42 -3.62 0.63
N PRO A 204 35.02 -3.40 -0.63
CA PRO A 204 33.68 -2.92 -0.96
C PRO A 204 32.68 -4.07 -0.76
N ILE A 205 32.46 -4.45 0.50
CA ILE A 205 31.45 -5.45 0.85
C ILE A 205 30.10 -4.75 0.71
N VAL A 206 29.24 -5.29 -0.14
CA VAL A 206 27.81 -4.97 -0.16
C VAL A 206 27.16 -5.89 0.88
N PRO A 207 26.63 -5.35 1.97
CA PRO A 207 25.99 -6.17 2.97
C PRO A 207 24.63 -6.66 2.49
N ASN A 208 24.31 -7.90 2.85
CA ASN A 208 23.01 -8.47 2.57
C ASN A 208 21.95 -7.72 3.37
N THR A 209 21.00 -7.11 2.66
CA THR A 209 19.79 -6.53 3.24
C THR A 209 18.63 -7.47 2.91
N CYS A 210 17.93 -7.95 3.94
CA CYS A 210 16.74 -8.79 3.80
C CYS A 210 15.51 -8.10 4.40
N VAL A 211 14.34 -8.64 4.10
CA VAL A 211 13.06 -8.21 4.65
C VAL A 211 12.46 -9.38 5.42
N ASP A 212 12.00 -9.12 6.63
CA ASP A 212 11.18 -10.08 7.38
C ASP A 212 9.77 -10.12 6.76
N LEU A 213 9.45 -11.23 6.12
CA LEU A 213 8.19 -11.39 5.39
C LEU A 213 6.97 -11.46 6.32
N GLN A 214 7.13 -12.02 7.52
CA GLN A 214 6.02 -12.12 8.48
C GLN A 214 5.71 -10.76 9.07
N GLU A 215 6.73 -10.03 9.53
CA GLU A 215 6.57 -8.67 10.03
C GLU A 215 6.03 -7.72 8.94
N LEU A 216 6.53 -7.82 7.71
CA LEU A 216 6.02 -7.03 6.60
C LEU A 216 4.53 -7.34 6.35
N PHE A 217 4.14 -8.61 6.38
CA PHE A 217 2.74 -9.01 6.19
C PHE A 217 1.83 -8.49 7.29
N VAL A 218 2.24 -8.58 8.56
CA VAL A 218 1.48 -8.02 9.70
C VAL A 218 1.30 -6.51 9.56
N ILE A 219 2.36 -5.78 9.17
CA ILE A 219 2.28 -4.33 8.93
C ILE A 219 1.28 -4.04 7.81
N VAL A 220 1.40 -4.72 6.67
CA VAL A 220 0.50 -4.52 5.52
C VAL A 220 -0.95 -4.82 5.89
N LEU A 221 -1.22 -5.91 6.61
CA LEU A 221 -2.56 -6.23 7.08
C LEU A 221 -3.11 -5.17 8.04
N GLY A 222 -2.28 -4.61 8.93
CA GLY A 222 -2.70 -3.51 9.79
C GLY A 222 -3.01 -2.23 9.01
N ILE A 223 -2.23 -1.90 7.97
CA ILE A 223 -2.55 -0.78 7.07
C ILE A 223 -3.90 -1.03 6.37
N VAL A 224 -4.12 -2.23 5.82
CA VAL A 224 -5.39 -2.60 5.18
C VAL A 224 -6.56 -2.59 6.17
N GLY A 225 -6.35 -3.05 7.40
CA GLY A 225 -7.38 -3.15 8.42
C GLY A 225 -7.73 -1.81 9.08
N ASN A 226 -6.79 -0.87 9.16
CA ASN A 226 -6.95 0.37 9.92
C ASN A 226 -6.95 1.64 9.05
N PHE A 227 -6.05 1.72 8.06
CA PHE A 227 -5.90 2.91 7.24
C PHE A 227 -6.87 2.92 6.06
N ARG A 228 -7.06 1.79 5.36
CA ARG A 228 -8.00 1.71 4.22
C ARG A 228 -9.43 2.13 4.64
N PRO A 229 -10.02 1.65 5.75
CA PRO A 229 -11.37 2.06 6.14
C PRO A 229 -11.47 3.55 6.43
N PHE A 230 -10.40 4.19 6.89
CA PHE A 230 -10.36 5.64 7.02
C PHE A 230 -10.42 6.33 5.66
N VAL A 231 -9.66 5.86 4.67
CA VAL A 231 -9.70 6.43 3.31
C VAL A 231 -11.07 6.22 2.67
N GLU A 232 -11.66 5.04 2.85
CA GLU A 232 -13.03 4.71 2.42
C GLU A 232 -14.08 5.60 3.09
N TYR A 233 -13.92 5.87 4.39
CA TYR A 233 -14.79 6.79 5.12
C TYR A 233 -14.73 8.22 4.55
N LEU A 234 -13.54 8.70 4.18
CA LEU A 234 -13.39 9.99 3.52
C LEU A 234 -14.13 9.99 2.17
N MET A 235 -13.99 8.93 1.37
CA MET A 235 -14.71 8.76 0.11
C MET A 235 -16.23 8.81 0.30
N LEU A 236 -16.74 8.07 1.28
CA LEU A 236 -18.15 8.03 1.63
C LEU A 236 -18.69 9.43 1.99
N ILE A 237 -17.95 10.21 2.78
CA ILE A 237 -18.36 11.58 3.11
C ILE A 237 -18.42 12.47 1.85
N ILE A 238 -17.50 12.31 0.89
CA ILE A 238 -17.56 13.12 -0.33
C ILE A 238 -18.78 12.72 -1.18
N ASP A 239 -19.07 11.43 -1.30
CA ASP A 239 -20.14 10.94 -2.16
C ASP A 239 -21.54 11.14 -1.56
N GLU A 240 -21.73 10.70 -0.32
CA GLU A 240 -23.04 10.66 0.35
C GLU A 240 -23.26 11.84 1.32
N GLY A 241 -22.22 12.62 1.59
CA GLY A 241 -22.21 13.61 2.66
C GLY A 241 -21.94 12.97 4.03
N GLY A 242 -21.81 13.81 5.06
CA GLY A 242 -21.52 13.33 6.41
C GLY A 242 -20.76 14.35 7.25
N LYS A 243 -20.22 13.88 8.38
CA LYS A 243 -19.41 14.72 9.28
C LYS A 243 -18.03 14.10 9.47
N LEU A 244 -17.00 14.86 9.16
CA LEU A 244 -15.64 14.45 9.49
C LEU A 244 -15.34 14.73 10.97
N THR A 245 -15.64 13.75 11.84
CA THR A 245 -15.35 13.79 13.28
C THR A 245 -14.93 12.42 13.77
N ASP A 246 -14.17 12.36 14.88
CA ASP A 246 -13.76 11.10 15.51
C ASP A 246 -14.95 10.20 15.83
N THR A 247 -16.04 10.76 16.36
CA THR A 247 -17.26 9.99 16.67
C THR A 247 -17.87 9.35 15.43
N ALA A 248 -17.93 10.10 14.32
CA ALA A 248 -18.55 9.60 13.10
C ALA A 248 -17.67 8.55 12.41
N TYR A 249 -16.35 8.75 12.39
CA TYR A 249 -15.40 7.73 11.93
C TYR A 249 -15.45 6.47 12.78
N ASN A 250 -15.41 6.56 14.11
CA ASN A 250 -15.48 5.38 14.98
C ASN A 250 -16.77 4.59 14.77
N ASN A 251 -17.91 5.28 14.60
CA ASN A 251 -19.18 4.60 14.29
C ASN A 251 -19.15 3.87 12.95
N PHE A 252 -18.48 4.44 11.94
CA PHE A 252 -18.26 3.77 10.66
C PHE A 252 -17.33 2.56 10.82
N PHE A 253 -16.19 2.75 11.50
CA PHE A 253 -15.16 1.74 11.71
C PHE A 253 -15.68 0.51 12.46
N GLU A 254 -16.45 0.71 13.54
CA GLU A 254 -17.04 -0.40 14.31
C GLU A 254 -18.07 -1.18 13.48
N LYS A 255 -18.87 -0.50 12.66
CA LYS A 255 -19.80 -1.19 11.73
C LYS A 255 -19.03 -1.98 10.68
N HIS A 256 -18.00 -1.39 10.10
CA HIS A 256 -17.15 -2.02 9.10
C HIS A 256 -16.49 -3.28 9.68
N LYS A 257 -15.91 -3.19 10.87
CA LYS A 257 -15.31 -4.33 11.59
C LYS A 257 -16.33 -5.43 11.88
N LYS A 258 -17.53 -5.07 12.35
CA LYS A 258 -18.59 -6.06 12.59
C LYS A 258 -19.02 -6.80 11.33
N VAL A 259 -19.12 -6.10 10.20
CA VAL A 259 -19.44 -6.74 8.91
C VAL A 259 -18.36 -7.74 8.53
N GLN A 260 -17.09 -7.42 8.76
CA GLN A 260 -15.98 -8.34 8.51
C GLN A 260 -16.02 -9.56 9.44
N GLU A 261 -16.27 -9.36 10.73
CA GLU A 261 -16.44 -10.44 11.70
C GLU A 261 -17.61 -11.36 11.31
N ASP A 262 -18.76 -10.79 10.92
CA ASP A 262 -19.94 -11.55 10.46
C ASP A 262 -19.65 -12.35 9.18
N ILE A 263 -18.83 -11.83 8.25
CA ILE A 263 -18.39 -12.56 7.06
C ILE A 263 -17.49 -13.74 7.45
N MET A 264 -16.54 -13.53 8.36
CA MET A 264 -15.64 -14.57 8.86
C MET A 264 -16.40 -15.67 9.63
N GLU A 265 -17.37 -15.30 10.47
CA GLU A 265 -18.16 -16.27 11.24
C GLU A 265 -19.09 -17.12 10.36
N ARG A 266 -19.65 -16.56 9.28
CA ARG A 266 -20.48 -17.31 8.33
C ARG A 266 -19.68 -18.33 7.52
N ASP A 267 -18.39 -18.08 7.32
CA ASP A 267 -17.49 -18.94 6.55
C ASP A 267 -16.75 -19.99 7.43
N ASN A 268 -16.68 -19.82 8.76
CA ASN A 268 -16.01 -20.74 9.72
C ASN A 268 -16.65 -22.15 9.89
N ASN A 269 -17.46 -22.61 8.94
CA ASN A 269 -18.03 -23.96 8.90
C ASN A 269 -17.23 -24.89 7.96
N LYS A 270 -15.91 -25.05 8.17
CA LYS A 270 -15.14 -26.31 8.02
C LYS A 270 -13.63 -26.10 8.23
N GLU A 271 -12.98 -27.19 8.65
CA GLU A 271 -11.54 -27.34 8.84
C GLU A 271 -10.74 -26.99 7.56
N ASP A 272 -9.56 -26.40 7.77
CA ASP A 272 -8.65 -25.78 6.81
C ASP A 272 -9.22 -24.57 6.06
N LEU A 273 -8.76 -23.37 6.43
CA LEU A 273 -8.90 -22.14 5.64
C LEU A 273 -8.25 -22.36 4.26
N ASP A 274 -9.03 -22.90 3.33
CA ASP A 274 -8.65 -23.09 1.93
C ASP A 274 -8.20 -21.73 1.36
N ILE A 275 -7.29 -21.73 0.39
CA ILE A 275 -6.86 -20.54 -0.34
C ILE A 275 -8.09 -19.72 -0.77
N LYS A 276 -9.19 -20.39 -1.10
CA LYS A 276 -10.46 -19.76 -1.43
C LYS A 276 -11.06 -18.90 -0.32
N GLU A 277 -10.94 -19.29 0.96
CA GLU A 277 -11.44 -18.51 2.10
C GLU A 277 -10.52 -17.32 2.41
N ILE A 278 -9.20 -17.50 2.30
CA ILE A 278 -8.26 -16.40 2.48
C ILE A 278 -8.36 -15.41 1.30
N MET A 279 -8.60 -15.89 0.09
CA MET A 279 -8.92 -15.05 -1.06
C MET A 279 -10.24 -14.30 -0.86
N LYS A 280 -11.28 -14.92 -0.29
CA LYS A 280 -12.54 -14.22 0.04
C LYS A 280 -12.32 -13.13 1.09
N ILE A 281 -11.48 -13.40 2.09
CA ILE A 281 -11.06 -12.42 3.10
C ILE A 281 -10.32 -11.28 2.38
N ILE A 282 -9.25 -11.57 1.65
CA ILE A 282 -8.50 -10.55 0.91
C ILE A 282 -9.42 -9.75 -0.04
N HIS A 283 -10.38 -10.40 -0.71
CA HIS A 283 -11.41 -9.72 -1.50
C HIS A 283 -12.31 -8.83 -0.64
N SER A 284 -12.76 -9.27 0.53
CA SER A 284 -13.60 -8.45 1.44
C SER A 284 -12.84 -7.32 2.13
N TYR A 285 -11.51 -7.38 2.17
CA TYR A 285 -10.64 -6.39 2.82
C TYR A 285 -10.03 -5.38 1.82
N ILE A 286 -10.03 -5.68 0.52
CA ILE A 286 -9.33 -4.88 -0.49
C ILE A 286 -10.25 -4.42 -1.63
N LEU A 287 -11.14 -5.30 -2.11
CA LEU A 287 -12.19 -4.96 -3.09
C LEU A 287 -13.53 -4.68 -2.40
#